data_AF-A0A9N9CZP4-F1
#
_entry.id   AF-A0A9N9CZP4-F1
#
_cell.length_a   1.000
_cell.length_b   1.000
_cell.length_c   1.000
_cell.angle_alpha   90.00
_cell.angle_beta   90.00
_cell.angle_gamma   90.00
#
_symmetry.space_group_name_H-M   'P 1'
#
loop_
_entity.id
_entity.type
_entity.pdbx_description
1 polymer ?
#
loop_
_entity_poly.entity_id
_entity_poly.type
_entity_poly.pdbx_seq_one_letter_code
_entity_poly.pdbx_strand_id
1 'polypeptide(L)'
;MAQKDPRGVAQDEHQSFIEWCIRTAVFVVFYAGQSVMINLSQFLGLLLYPFSKALYHDYIQQTQKCFGVLLVAITQFFAPSVFVVTTDESAKDVVKKDWKNNGQLFLDMPERIILIANHQIYADWIYIWCFAYFANAHDAIKIILKQSLKWLPIFG
;
A
#
# COMPACT_ATOMS: atom_id res chain seq x y z
N MET A 1 7.19 38.18 8.03
CA MET A 1 6.88 37.50 6.75
C MET A 1 7.85 36.35 6.62
N ALA A 2 7.42 35.12 6.91
CA ALA A 2 8.29 33.94 6.87
C ALA A 2 8.56 33.53 5.42
N GLN A 3 9.84 33.31 5.11
CA GLN A 3 10.37 32.96 3.81
C GLN A 3 9.98 31.49 3.51
N LYS A 4 9.20 31.26 2.46
CA LYS A 4 8.74 29.91 2.06
C LYS A 4 9.90 29.19 1.35
N ASP A 5 10.31 28.01 1.84
CA ASP A 5 11.33 27.16 1.19
C ASP A 5 10.89 26.85 -0.25
N PRO A 6 11.74 27.07 -1.28
CA PRO A 6 11.41 26.82 -2.68
C PRO A 6 11.08 25.35 -3.00
N ARG A 7 11.32 24.40 -2.09
CA ARG A 7 11.04 22.97 -2.26
C ARG A 7 9.69 22.52 -1.70
N GLY A 8 8.93 23.42 -1.06
CA GLY A 8 7.62 23.07 -0.48
C GLY A 8 7.70 22.05 0.68
N VAL A 9 8.89 21.77 1.19
CA VAL A 9 9.08 20.93 2.39
C VAL A 9 8.65 21.77 3.59
N ALA A 10 7.60 21.33 4.28
CA ALA A 10 7.18 21.95 5.52
C ALA A 10 8.37 21.98 6.48
N GLN A 11 8.63 23.13 7.12
CA GLN A 11 9.58 23.17 8.23
C GLN A 11 9.05 22.27 9.33
N ASP A 12 9.88 21.36 9.85
CA ASP A 12 9.52 20.45 10.93
C ASP A 12 9.14 21.28 12.17
N GLU A 13 7.85 21.46 12.42
CA GLU A 13 7.36 21.95 13.70
C GLU A 13 7.73 20.92 14.78
N HIS A 14 8.29 21.40 15.89
CA HIS A 14 8.68 20.54 17.00
C HIS A 14 7.42 19.92 17.63
N GLN A 15 7.12 18.68 17.24
CA GLN A 15 5.96 17.95 17.72
C GLN A 15 6.08 17.69 19.23
N SER A 16 5.03 18.01 19.99
CA SER A 16 5.02 17.72 21.41
C SER A 16 4.97 16.21 21.67
N PHE A 17 5.56 15.75 22.78
CA PHE A 17 5.55 14.33 23.14
C PHE A 17 4.12 13.75 23.23
N ILE A 18 3.16 14.56 23.70
CA ILE A 18 1.75 14.17 23.80
C ILE A 18 1.14 13.96 22.42
N GLU A 19 1.36 14.89 21.48
CA GLU A 19 0.91 14.74 20.09
C GLU A 19 1.50 13.50 19.43
N TRP A 20 2.78 13.21 19.70
CA TRP A 20 3.44 12.00 19.20
C TRP A 20 2.77 10.73 19.74
N CYS A 21 2.49 10.67 21.04
CA CYS A 21 1.77 9.55 21.65
C CYS A 21 0.36 9.39 21.05
N ILE A 22 -0.39 10.47 20.88
CA ILE A 22 -1.74 10.44 20.31
C ILE A 22 -1.70 9.97 18.85
N ARG A 23 -0.84 10.56 18.01
CA ARG A 23 -0.71 10.14 16.60
C ARG A 23 -0.33 8.67 16.48
N THR A 24 0.59 8.20 17.33
CA THR A 24 1.02 6.80 17.36
C THR A 24 -0.12 5.87 17.79
N ALA A 25 -0.87 6.23 18.83
CA ALA A 25 -2.01 5.45 19.30
C ALA A 25 -3.10 5.34 18.22
N VAL A 26 -3.45 6.46 17.57
CA VAL A 26 -4.43 6.48 16.48
C VAL A 26 -3.95 5.63 15.30
N PHE A 27 -2.67 5.74 14.91
CA PHE A 27 -2.08 4.91 13.86
C PHE A 27 -2.20 3.42 14.19
N VAL A 28 -1.78 3.01 15.40
CA VAL A 28 -1.81 1.61 15.83
C VAL A 28 -3.24 1.08 15.85
N VAL A 29 -4.18 1.81 16.45
CA VAL A 29 -5.59 1.39 16.50
C VAL A 29 -6.19 1.30 15.10
N PHE A 30 -5.92 2.27 14.23
CA PHE A 30 -6.42 2.26 12.86
C PHE A 30 -5.83 1.10 12.06
N TYR A 31 -4.51 0.99 11.98
CA TYR A 31 -3.84 -0.03 11.18
C TYR A 31 -4.11 -1.45 11.70
N ALA A 32 -3.94 -1.67 13.01
CA ALA A 32 -4.17 -2.98 13.60
C ALA A 32 -5.66 -3.37 13.55
N GLY A 33 -6.56 -2.43 13.85
CA GLY A 33 -8.01 -2.67 13.78
C GLY A 33 -8.47 -3.10 12.40
N GLN A 34 -8.06 -2.36 11.35
CA GLN A 34 -8.40 -2.73 9.96
C GLN A 34 -7.74 -4.06 9.55
N SER A 35 -6.49 -4.29 9.95
CA SER A 35 -5.79 -5.56 9.67
C SER A 35 -6.51 -6.75 10.31
N VAL A 36 -6.98 -6.63 11.56
CA VAL A 36 -7.76 -7.67 12.23
C VAL A 36 -9.08 -7.90 11.49
N MET A 37 -9.80 -6.86 11.10
CA MET A 37 -11.06 -7.01 10.35
C MET A 37 -10.85 -7.71 9.00
N ILE A 38 -9.76 -7.39 8.28
CA ILE A 38 -9.41 -8.06 7.02
C ILE A 38 -9.10 -9.54 7.26
N ASN A 39 -8.30 -9.88 8.28
CA ASN A 39 -7.98 -11.26 8.62
C ASN A 39 -9.23 -12.05 9.06
N LEU A 40 -10.07 -11.48 9.90
CA LEU A 40 -11.36 -12.08 10.28
C LEU A 40 -12.24 -12.33 9.06
N SER A 41 -12.29 -11.37 8.13
CA SER A 41 -13.00 -11.54 6.86
C SER A 41 -12.43 -12.73 6.07
N GLN A 42 -11.11 -12.85 5.95
CA GLN A 42 -10.48 -14.00 5.27
C GLN A 42 -10.85 -15.35 5.91
N PHE A 43 -10.89 -15.42 7.25
CA PHE A 43 -11.36 -16.62 7.95
C PHE A 43 -12.84 -16.93 7.67
N LEU A 44 -13.71 -15.90 7.64
CA LEU A 44 -15.11 -16.07 7.22
C LEU A 44 -15.22 -16.52 5.76
N GLY A 45 -14.31 -16.07 4.90
CA GLY A 45 -14.18 -16.52 3.52
C GLY A 45 -14.01 -18.02 3.39
N LEU A 46 -13.35 -18.69 4.34
CA LEU A 46 -13.20 -20.16 4.33
C LEU A 46 -14.54 -20.90 4.36
N LEU A 47 -15.60 -20.29 4.89
CA LEU A 47 -16.95 -20.86 4.87
C LEU A 47 -17.50 -20.99 3.44
N LEU A 48 -17.00 -20.20 2.49
CA LEU A 48 -17.39 -20.24 1.07
C LEU A 48 -16.68 -21.37 0.30
N TYR A 49 -15.50 -21.80 0.80
CA TYR A 49 -14.66 -22.81 0.14
C TYR A 49 -15.38 -24.13 -0.21
N PRO A 50 -16.17 -24.76 0.69
CA PRO A 50 -16.87 -26.01 0.36
C PRO A 50 -18.02 -25.84 -0.66
N PHE A 51 -18.56 -24.64 -0.83
CA PHE A 51 -19.69 -24.39 -1.73
C PHE A 51 -19.25 -23.94 -3.13
N SER A 52 -18.25 -23.06 -3.21
CA SER A 52 -17.71 -22.57 -4.49
C SER A 52 -16.30 -22.03 -4.33
N LYS A 53 -15.36 -22.67 -5.01
CA LYS A 53 -13.97 -22.20 -5.07
C LYS A 53 -13.85 -20.85 -5.77
N ALA A 54 -14.67 -20.59 -6.79
CA ALA A 54 -14.66 -19.31 -7.50
C ALA A 54 -15.06 -18.17 -6.56
N LEU A 55 -16.17 -18.34 -5.84
CA LEU A 55 -16.65 -17.34 -4.89
C LEU A 55 -15.65 -17.11 -3.75
N TYR A 56 -15.03 -18.19 -3.25
CA TYR A 56 -13.94 -18.08 -2.28
C TYR A 56 -12.77 -17.24 -2.82
N HIS A 57 -12.30 -17.52 -4.03
CA HIS A 57 -11.19 -16.78 -4.62
C HIS A 57 -11.52 -15.31 -4.87
N ASP A 58 -12.72 -14.99 -5.34
CA ASP A 58 -13.15 -13.61 -5.54
C ASP A 58 -13.26 -12.86 -4.21
N TYR A 59 -13.78 -13.51 -3.18
CA TYR A 59 -13.86 -12.95 -1.83
C TYR A 59 -12.46 -12.68 -1.25
N ILE A 60 -11.53 -13.63 -1.37
CA ILE A 60 -10.15 -13.45 -0.90
C ILE A 60 -9.45 -12.33 -1.67
N GLN A 61 -9.62 -12.23 -2.99
CA GLN A 61 -9.09 -11.12 -3.79
C GLN A 61 -9.60 -9.78 -3.29
N GLN A 62 -10.90 -9.67 -2.96
CA GLN A 62 -11.45 -8.45 -2.38
C GLN A 62 -10.79 -8.10 -1.03
N THR A 63 -10.49 -9.08 -0.17
CA THR A 63 -9.75 -8.82 1.08
C THR A 63 -8.32 -8.33 0.82
N GLN A 64 -7.64 -8.86 -0.21
CA GLN A 64 -6.30 -8.44 -0.63
C GLN A 64 -6.33 -7.02 -1.18
N LYS A 65 -7.38 -6.67 -1.94
CA LYS A 65 -7.64 -5.30 -2.39
C LYS A 65 -7.76 -4.33 -1.22
N CYS A 66 -8.58 -4.68 -0.22
CA CYS A 66 -8.73 -3.87 0.99
C CYS A 66 -7.40 -3.67 1.73
N PHE A 67 -6.54 -4.69 1.78
CA PHE A 67 -5.22 -4.57 2.37
C PHE A 67 -4.32 -3.60 1.58
N GLY A 68 -4.30 -3.68 0.25
CA GLY A 68 -3.57 -2.71 -0.58
C GLY A 68 -4.04 -1.27 -0.38
N VAL A 69 -5.36 -1.06 -0.28
CA VAL A 69 -5.95 0.25 0.04
C VAL A 69 -5.56 0.71 1.44
N LEU A 70 -5.55 -0.18 2.44
CA LEU A 70 -5.12 0.14 3.81
C LEU A 70 -3.68 0.66 3.83
N LEU A 71 -2.77 0.05 3.07
CA LEU A 71 -1.37 0.48 2.98
C LEU A 71 -1.24 1.88 2.35
N VAL A 72 -2.03 2.18 1.34
CA VAL A 72 -2.09 3.54 0.76
C VAL A 72 -2.71 4.51 1.76
N ALA A 73 -3.77 4.12 2.48
CA ALA A 73 -4.42 4.98 3.46
C ALA A 73 -3.49 5.36 4.61
N ILE A 74 -2.68 4.42 5.13
CA ILE A 74 -1.75 4.74 6.21
C ILE A 74 -0.65 5.71 5.77
N THR A 75 -0.20 5.64 4.51
CA THR A 75 0.77 6.62 3.98
C THR A 75 0.11 7.98 3.80
N GLN A 76 -1.14 8.04 3.33
CA GLN A 76 -1.86 9.31 3.18
C GLN A 76 -2.18 10.00 4.51
N PHE A 77 -2.58 9.25 5.54
CA PHE A 77 -3.03 9.85 6.80
C PHE A 77 -1.93 10.08 7.83
N PHE A 78 -0.93 9.20 7.91
CA PHE A 78 0.03 9.21 9.01
C PHE A 78 1.44 9.60 8.59
N ALA A 79 1.80 9.36 7.33
CA ALA A 79 3.11 9.70 6.77
C ALA A 79 2.99 10.25 5.34
N PRO A 80 2.29 11.40 5.14
CA PRO A 80 2.10 11.97 3.81
C PRO A 80 3.44 12.15 3.11
N SER A 81 3.61 11.46 1.99
CA SER A 81 4.89 11.34 1.29
C SER A 81 4.76 11.74 -0.17
N VAL A 82 5.80 12.38 -0.71
CA VAL A 82 5.88 12.66 -2.15
C VAL A 82 6.40 11.40 -2.85
N PHE A 83 5.52 10.69 -3.54
CA PHE A 83 5.88 9.52 -4.34
C PHE A 83 6.31 9.97 -5.74
N VAL A 84 7.63 9.94 -6.01
CA VAL A 84 8.20 10.37 -7.29
C VAL A 84 8.46 9.14 -8.16
N VAL A 85 7.84 9.12 -9.35
CA VAL A 85 8.10 8.11 -10.38
C VAL A 85 8.86 8.77 -11.51
N THR A 86 10.07 8.27 -11.77
CA THR A 86 10.90 8.66 -12.90
C THR A 86 11.06 7.46 -13.81
N THR A 87 10.82 7.66 -15.10
CA THR A 87 10.99 6.62 -16.11
C THR A 87 12.10 6.99 -17.08
N ASP A 88 12.72 5.97 -17.66
CA ASP A 88 13.59 6.13 -18.81
C ASP A 88 12.75 6.25 -20.10
N GLU A 89 13.41 6.47 -21.24
CA GLU A 89 12.72 6.65 -22.52
C GLU A 89 11.89 5.41 -22.91
N SER A 90 12.33 4.21 -22.51
CA SER A 90 11.64 2.95 -22.82
C SER A 90 10.31 2.79 -22.07
N ALA A 91 10.14 3.45 -20.91
CA ALA A 91 8.93 3.39 -20.09
C ALA A 91 8.15 4.71 -20.03
N LYS A 92 8.39 5.64 -20.96
CA LYS A 92 7.73 6.97 -20.99
C LYS A 92 6.20 6.90 -21.05
N ASP A 93 5.66 5.89 -21.73
CA ASP A 93 4.21 5.75 -21.96
C ASP A 93 3.49 5.05 -20.79
N VAL A 94 4.24 4.51 -19.81
CA VAL A 94 3.70 3.86 -18.62
C VAL A 94 3.07 4.90 -17.68
N VAL A 95 3.71 6.05 -17.53
CA VAL A 95 3.25 7.09 -16.60
C VAL A 95 2.23 7.98 -17.30
N LYS A 96 0.96 7.77 -16.99
CA LYS A 96 -0.15 8.60 -17.50
C LYS A 96 -0.73 9.44 -16.37
N LYS A 97 -1.20 10.64 -16.72
CA LYS A 97 -2.02 11.46 -15.82
C LYS A 97 -3.46 11.30 -16.24
N ASP A 98 -4.29 10.81 -15.33
CA ASP A 98 -5.72 10.72 -15.58
C ASP A 98 -6.36 12.10 -15.38
N TRP A 99 -6.47 12.85 -16.48
CA TRP A 99 -7.12 14.16 -16.48
C TRP A 99 -8.62 14.10 -16.18
N LYS A 100 -9.26 12.92 -16.22
CA LYS A 100 -10.67 12.74 -15.83
C LYS A 100 -10.84 12.63 -14.31
N ASN A 101 -9.82 12.16 -13.60
CA ASN A 101 -9.80 12.01 -12.14
C ASN A 101 -8.85 13.02 -11.49
N ASN A 102 -9.07 14.32 -11.72
CA ASN A 102 -8.32 15.40 -11.08
C ASN A 102 -6.79 15.37 -11.33
N GLY A 103 -6.33 14.71 -12.40
CA GLY A 103 -4.89 14.60 -12.71
C GLY A 103 -4.16 13.56 -11.87
N GLN A 104 -4.88 12.59 -11.29
CA GLN A 104 -4.28 11.52 -10.50
C GLN A 104 -3.30 10.70 -11.37
N LEU A 105 -2.18 10.29 -10.75
CA LEU A 105 -1.20 9.41 -11.37
C LEU A 105 -1.85 8.05 -11.67
N PHE A 106 -1.70 7.57 -12.90
CA PHE A 106 -2.10 6.25 -13.33
C PHE A 106 -0.95 5.59 -14.07
N LEU A 107 -0.69 4.31 -13.77
CA LEU A 107 0.35 3.53 -14.44
C LEU A 107 -0.29 2.55 -15.41
N ASP A 108 -0.08 2.77 -16.71
CA ASP A 108 -0.54 1.87 -17.76
C ASP A 108 0.42 0.68 -17.86
N MET A 109 0.10 -0.37 -17.12
CA MET A 109 0.88 -1.59 -17.03
C MET A 109 0.18 -2.75 -17.74
N PRO A 110 0.94 -3.71 -18.30
CA PRO A 110 0.36 -4.93 -18.81
C PRO A 110 -0.23 -5.77 -17.66
N GLU A 111 -1.12 -6.69 -18.01
CA GLU A 111 -1.87 -7.53 -17.06
C GLU A 111 -0.99 -8.31 -16.06
N ARG A 112 0.23 -8.66 -16.47
CA ARG A 112 1.20 -9.38 -15.64
C ARG A 112 2.59 -8.77 -15.78
N ILE A 113 3.22 -8.47 -14.66
CA ILE A 113 4.60 -7.98 -14.58
C ILE A 113 5.40 -8.79 -13.56
N ILE A 114 6.71 -8.83 -13.77
CA ILE A 114 7.66 -9.19 -12.73
C ILE A 114 8.27 -7.88 -12.25
N LEU A 115 7.91 -7.45 -11.04
CA LEU A 115 8.49 -6.25 -10.43
C LEU A 115 9.77 -6.64 -9.69
N ILE A 116 10.89 -6.06 -10.09
CA ILE A 116 12.18 -6.24 -9.43
C ILE A 116 12.54 -4.89 -8.79
N ALA A 117 12.72 -4.88 -7.48
CA ALA A 117 13.06 -3.69 -6.71
C ALA A 117 14.25 -3.97 -5.80
N ASN A 118 15.05 -2.94 -5.55
CA ASN A 118 16.06 -2.99 -4.49
C ASN A 118 15.38 -2.98 -3.12
N HIS A 119 16.02 -3.55 -2.10
CA HIS A 119 15.54 -3.54 -0.72
C HIS A 119 16.57 -2.86 0.19
N GLN A 120 16.28 -1.60 0.55
CA GLN A 120 17.11 -0.73 1.38
C GLN A 120 16.56 -0.56 2.80
N ILE A 121 15.24 -0.43 2.98
CA ILE A 121 14.60 -0.24 4.29
C ILE A 121 13.42 -1.19 4.50
N TYR A 122 13.08 -1.47 5.76
CA TYR A 122 12.01 -2.42 6.09
C TYR A 122 10.63 -2.05 5.52
N ALA A 123 10.39 -0.78 5.20
CA ALA A 123 9.11 -0.30 4.66
C ALA A 123 9.02 -0.38 3.12
N ASP A 124 10.05 -0.86 2.42
CA ASP A 124 10.10 -0.83 0.95
C ASP A 124 8.92 -1.51 0.27
N TRP A 125 8.40 -2.56 0.91
CA TRP A 125 7.24 -3.27 0.41
C TRP A 125 6.01 -2.36 0.29
N ILE A 126 5.82 -1.37 1.17
CA ILE A 126 4.70 -0.41 1.06
C ILE A 126 4.77 0.38 -0.24
N TYR A 127 5.97 0.73 -0.73
CA TYR A 127 6.12 1.40 -2.03
C TYR A 127 5.68 0.53 -3.19
N ILE A 128 5.93 -0.79 -3.12
CA ILE A 128 5.46 -1.75 -4.12
C ILE A 128 3.92 -1.78 -4.14
N TRP A 129 3.26 -1.75 -2.98
CA TRP A 129 1.80 -1.67 -2.91
C TRP A 129 1.26 -0.33 -3.41
N CYS A 130 1.92 0.80 -3.11
CA CYS A 130 1.53 2.11 -3.65
C CYS A 130 1.66 2.15 -5.17
N PHE A 131 2.75 1.61 -5.72
CA PHE A 131 2.95 1.48 -7.15
C PHE A 131 1.86 0.61 -7.80
N ALA A 132 1.58 -0.57 -7.23
CA ALA A 132 0.52 -1.45 -7.70
C ALA A 132 -0.87 -0.81 -7.57
N TYR A 133 -1.09 0.08 -6.59
CA TYR A 133 -2.32 0.84 -6.47
C TYR A 133 -2.53 1.78 -7.66
N PHE A 134 -1.49 2.53 -8.06
CA PHE A 134 -1.54 3.38 -9.26
C PHE A 134 -1.67 2.59 -10.57
N ALA A 135 -1.25 1.32 -10.58
CA ALA A 135 -1.43 0.38 -11.70
C ALA A 135 -2.75 -0.41 -11.62
N ASN A 136 -3.62 -0.15 -10.64
CA ASN A 136 -4.85 -0.90 -10.38
C ASN A 136 -4.64 -2.44 -10.24
N ALA A 137 -3.54 -2.85 -9.63
CA ALA A 137 -3.13 -4.25 -9.43
C ALA A 137 -2.77 -4.58 -7.97
N HIS A 138 -3.23 -3.76 -7.02
CA HIS A 138 -2.90 -3.86 -5.59
C HIS A 138 -3.50 -5.07 -4.86
N ASP A 139 -4.43 -5.77 -5.50
CA ASP A 139 -5.03 -7.04 -5.09
C ASP A 139 -4.27 -8.26 -5.64
N ALA A 140 -3.43 -8.08 -6.66
CA ALA A 140 -2.77 -9.15 -7.39
C ALA A 140 -1.27 -9.34 -7.04
N ILE A 141 -0.81 -8.80 -5.90
CA ILE A 141 0.60 -8.91 -5.51
C ILE A 141 0.89 -10.30 -4.91
N LYS A 142 1.91 -10.97 -5.45
CA LYS A 142 2.46 -12.21 -4.92
C LYS A 142 3.95 -12.01 -4.63
N ILE A 143 4.34 -12.17 -3.38
CA ILE A 143 5.73 -12.02 -2.94
C ILE A 143 6.32 -13.41 -2.72
N ILE A 144 7.46 -13.68 -3.35
CA ILE A 144 8.20 -14.93 -3.14
C ILE A 144 9.16 -14.73 -1.99
N LEU A 145 8.94 -15.45 -0.89
CA LEU A 145 9.72 -15.34 0.33
C LEU A 145 10.61 -16.58 0.54
N LYS A 146 11.68 -16.40 1.33
CA LYS A 146 12.55 -17.51 1.76
C LYS A 146 11.74 -18.49 2.61
N GLN A 147 11.90 -19.79 2.37
CA GLN A 147 11.19 -20.87 3.08
C GLN A 147 11.28 -20.78 4.62
N SER A 148 12.33 -20.21 5.18
CA SER A 148 12.47 -20.04 6.63
C SER A 148 11.44 -19.07 7.24
N LEU A 149 10.88 -18.16 6.44
CA LEU A 149 9.91 -17.16 6.91
C LEU A 149 8.52 -17.75 7.15
N LYS A 150 8.21 -18.94 6.61
CA LYS A 150 6.92 -19.62 6.84
C LYS A 150 6.64 -19.95 8.32
N TRP A 151 7.66 -19.89 9.16
CA TRP A 151 7.57 -20.21 10.59
C TRP A 151 7.38 -18.97 11.47
N LEU A 152 7.19 -17.78 10.88
CA LEU A 152 6.83 -16.59 11.64
C LEU A 152 5.40 -16.76 12.16
N PRO A 153 5.18 -16.77 13.48
CA PRO A 153 3.90 -17.19 14.07
C PRO A 153 2.72 -16.23 13.82
N ILE A 154 3.00 -15.02 13.32
CA ILE A 154 2.01 -13.94 13.13
C ILE A 154 2.07 -13.34 11.72
N PHE A 155 3.21 -13.43 11.05
CA PHE A 155 3.48 -12.80 9.75
C PHE A 155 4.03 -13.79 8.70
N GLY A 156 3.89 -15.10 8.96
CA GLY A 156 4.42 -16.19 8.12
C GLY A 156 3.48 -16.65 7.02
#